data_AF-A0A3B4XBD6-F1
#
_entry.id   AF-A0A3B4XBD6-F1
#
_cell.length_a   1.000
_cell.length_b   1.000
_cell.length_c   1.000
_cell.angle_alpha   90.00
_cell.angle_beta   90.00
_cell.angle_gamma   90.00
#
_symmetry.space_group_name_H-M   'P 1'
#
loop_
_entity.id
_entity.type
_entity.pdbx_description
1 polymer ?
#
loop_
_entity_poly.entity_id
_entity_poly.type
_entity_poly.pdbx_seq_one_letter_code
_entity_poly.pdbx_strand_id
1 'polypeptide(L)' 'MEPNNAGSVQYDRWNESNINMNVGASQSTVMRLHNRLCVGRTGIIVKTAGALAALVSIYIIGYATGYYVHRC' A
#
# COMPACT_ATOMS: atom_id res chain seq x y z
N MET A 1 51.25 -29.73 26.13
CA MET A 1 50.34 -30.29 25.12
C MET A 1 49.75 -29.13 24.35
N GLU A 2 50.08 -29.01 23.06
CA GLU A 2 49.49 -28.04 22.13
C GLU A 2 48.03 -28.44 21.88
N PRO A 3 47.04 -27.53 21.85
CA PRO A 3 45.69 -27.91 21.46
C PRO A 3 45.58 -27.92 19.93
N ASN A 4 45.18 -29.08 19.43
CA ASN A 4 44.92 -29.39 18.03
C ASN A 4 43.94 -28.39 17.37
N ASN A 5 44.31 -27.91 16.18
CA ASN A 5 43.46 -27.23 15.20
C ASN A 5 42.35 -28.17 14.68
N ALA A 6 41.36 -28.47 15.51
CA ALA A 6 40.12 -29.11 15.07
C ALA A 6 39.14 -28.01 14.64
N GLY A 7 38.74 -28.05 13.36
CA GLY A 7 37.93 -27.05 12.68
C GLY A 7 36.78 -26.53 13.53
N SER A 8 36.91 -25.28 13.97
CA SER A 8 35.83 -24.58 14.63
C SER A 8 34.83 -24.15 13.56
N VAL A 9 33.68 -24.82 13.54
CA VAL A 9 32.49 -24.24 12.92
C VAL A 9 32.19 -23.00 13.75
N GLN A 10 32.66 -21.84 13.27
CA GLN A 10 32.38 -20.55 13.86
C GLN A 10 30.90 -20.26 13.62
N TYR A 11 30.08 -20.49 14.63
CA TYR A 11 28.75 -19.93 14.66
C TYR A 11 28.90 -18.45 15.00
N ASP A 12 28.39 -17.58 14.12
CA ASP A 12 28.26 -16.16 14.44
C ASP A 12 27.47 -16.04 15.75
N ARG A 13 28.15 -15.56 16.79
CA ARG A 13 27.56 -15.35 18.10
C ARG A 13 26.50 -14.26 17.97
N TRP A 14 25.28 -14.56 18.39
CA TRP A 14 24.16 -13.62 18.40
C TRP A 14 24.56 -12.29 19.04
N ASN A 15 24.45 -11.20 18.29
CA ASN A 15 24.87 -9.86 18.68
C ASN A 15 23.79 -8.85 18.27
N GLU A 16 23.47 -7.89 19.14
CA GLU A 16 22.39 -6.92 18.90
C GLU A 16 22.63 -6.05 17.67
N SER A 17 23.90 -5.84 17.28
CA SER A 17 24.26 -5.15 16.04
C SER A 17 24.01 -5.95 14.76
N ASN A 18 23.86 -7.28 14.86
CA ASN A 18 23.51 -8.16 13.75
C ASN A 18 21.99 -8.20 13.50
N ILE A 19 21.18 -7.83 14.49
CA ILE A 19 19.70 -7.86 14.42
C ILE A 19 19.13 -6.49 14.04
N ASN A 20 19.84 -5.74 13.19
CA ASN A 20 19.25 -4.55 12.58
C ASN A 20 18.23 -4.98 11.52
N MET A 21 17.06 -5.44 11.97
CA MET A 21 15.92 -5.70 11.10
C MET A 21 15.36 -4.34 10.68
N ASN A 22 15.92 -3.78 9.61
CA ASN A 22 15.44 -2.54 9.04
C ASN A 22 14.03 -2.74 8.47
N VAL A 23 13.03 -2.56 9.33
CA VAL A 23 11.60 -2.68 8.98
C VAL A 23 11.24 -1.73 7.83
N GLY A 24 11.94 -0.60 7.74
CA GLY A 24 11.81 0.37 6.63
C GLY A 24 12.36 -0.11 5.29
N ALA A 25 13.34 -1.02 5.28
CA ALA A 25 13.81 -1.71 4.07
C ALA A 25 12.99 -2.96 3.73
N SER A 26 12.36 -3.58 4.74
CA SER A 26 11.45 -4.73 4.55
C SER A 26 10.05 -4.32 4.09
N GLN A 27 9.73 -3.03 4.14
CA GLN A 27 8.50 -2.52 3.52
C GLN A 27 8.65 -2.57 2.00
N SER A 28 7.97 -3.53 1.39
CA SER A 28 7.89 -3.66 -0.07
C SER A 28 7.60 -2.29 -0.72
N THR A 29 8.34 -1.97 -1.79
CA THR A 29 8.13 -0.78 -2.61
C THR A 29 6.66 -0.59 -3.00
N VAL A 30 5.95 -1.71 -3.18
CA VAL A 30 4.50 -1.75 -3.48
C VAL A 30 3.68 -1.18 -2.33
N MET A 31 4.00 -1.55 -1.09
CA MET A 31 3.29 -1.09 0.11
C MET A 31 3.54 0.40 0.37
N ARG A 32 4.74 0.88 0.07
CA ARG A 32 5.09 2.30 0.13
C ARG A 32 4.35 3.12 -0.92
N LEU A 33 4.25 2.63 -2.16
CA LEU A 33 3.44 3.24 -3.21
C LEU A 33 1.96 3.25 -2.86
N HIS A 34 1.43 2.12 -2.39
CA HIS A 34 0.04 1.97 -1.99
C HIS A 34 -0.33 2.96 -0.88
N ASN A 35 0.52 3.09 0.15
CA ASN A 35 0.25 4.03 1.23
C ASN A 35 0.24 5.49 0.73
N ARG A 36 1.11 5.83 -0.22
CA ARG A 36 1.16 7.19 -0.80
C ARG A 36 -0.03 7.50 -1.71
N LEU A 37 -0.45 6.53 -2.52
CA LEU A 37 -1.50 6.71 -3.53
C LEU A 37 -2.91 6.47 -3.00
N CYS A 38 -3.10 5.55 -2.06
CA CYS A 38 -4.43 5.17 -1.55
C CYS A 38 -4.75 5.77 -0.16
N VAL A 39 -3.74 5.91 0.71
CA VAL A 39 -3.92 6.41 2.09
C VAL A 39 -3.46 7.86 2.23
N GLY A 40 -2.59 8.33 1.33
CA GLY A 40 -2.17 9.71 1.25
C GLY A 40 -3.31 10.67 0.88
N ARG A 41 -3.11 11.95 1.17
CA ARG A 41 -4.07 13.04 0.90
C ARG A 41 -4.55 13.05 -0.56
N THR A 42 -3.67 12.72 -1.50
CA THR A 42 -3.98 12.55 -2.93
C THR A 42 -4.97 11.43 -3.20
N GLY A 43 -4.84 10.28 -2.54
CA GLY A 43 -5.76 9.15 -2.69
C GLY A 43 -7.17 9.49 -2.23
N ILE A 44 -7.26 10.19 -1.09
CA ILE A 44 -8.53 10.69 -0.56
C ILE A 44 -9.19 11.65 -1.56
N ILE A 45 -8.43 12.64 -2.06
CA ILE A 45 -8.93 13.62 -3.03
C ILE A 45 -9.45 12.93 -4.30
N VAL A 46 -8.68 12.00 -4.89
CA VAL A 46 -9.08 11.29 -6.11
C VAL A 46 -10.33 10.45 -5.87
N LYS A 47 -10.42 9.76 -4.73
CA LYS A 47 -11.57 8.93 -4.39
C LYS A 47 -12.83 9.77 -4.18
N THR A 48 -12.72 10.91 -3.50
CA THR A 48 -13.83 11.85 -3.32
C THR A 48 -14.27 12.46 -4.64
N ALA A 49 -13.33 12.91 -5.48
CA ALA A 49 -13.64 13.45 -6.81
C ALA A 49 -14.34 12.41 -7.70
N GLY A 50 -13.85 11.17 -7.71
CA GLY A 50 -14.48 10.07 -8.43
C GLY A 50 -15.89 9.75 -7.94
N ALA A 51 -16.10 9.71 -6.62
CA ALA A 51 -17.42 9.49 -6.03
C ALA A 51 -18.42 10.59 -6.41
N LEU A 52 -17.99 11.86 -6.36
CA LEU A 52 -18.80 13.00 -6.78
C LEU A 52 -19.15 12.92 -8.27
N ALA A 53 -18.18 12.61 -9.13
CA ALA A 53 -18.42 12.46 -10.57
C ALA A 53 -19.41 11.32 -10.88
N ALA A 54 -19.32 10.19 -10.17
CA ALA A 54 -20.26 9.08 -10.32
C ALA A 54 -21.68 9.47 -9.90
N LEU A 55 -21.83 10.16 -8.76
CA LEU A 55 -23.14 10.64 -8.30
C LEU A 55 -23.80 11.59 -9.29
N VAL A 56 -23.03 12.56 -9.82
CA VAL A 56 -23.53 13.50 -10.84
C VAL A 56 -23.95 12.75 -12.10
N SER A 57 -23.15 11.79 -12.55
CA SER A 57 -23.46 10.97 -13.73
C SER A 57 -24.77 10.21 -13.56
N ILE A 58 -24.97 9.54 -12.42
CA ILE A 58 -26.20 8.80 -12.12
C ILE A 58 -27.41 9.75 -12.07
N TYR A 59 -27.25 10.92 -11.46
CA TYR A 59 -28.30 11.94 -11.42
C TYR A 59 -28.72 12.39 -12.82
N ILE A 60 -27.76 12.69 -13.70
CA ILE A 60 -28.04 13.11 -15.08
C ILE A 60 -28.75 11.98 -15.85
N ILE A 61 -28.29 10.74 -15.73
CA ILE A 61 -28.91 9.58 -16.38
C ILE A 61 -30.34 9.39 -15.89
N GLY A 62 -30.57 9.46 -14.57
CA GLY A 62 -31.90 9.36 -13.98
C GLY A 62 -32.83 10.48 -14.44
N TYR A 63 -32.33 11.73 -14.44
CA TYR A 63 -33.09 12.89 -14.91
C TYR A 63 -33.48 12.75 -16.39
N ALA A 64 -32.53 12.39 -17.26
CA ALA A 64 -32.79 12.16 -18.66
C ALA A 64 -33.82 11.04 -18.85
N THR A 65 -33.62 9.90 -18.19
CA THR A 65 -34.52 8.74 -18.30
C THR A 65 -35.93 9.12 -17.85
N GLY A 66 -36.07 9.78 -16.70
CA GLY A 66 -37.36 10.27 -16.21
C GLY A 66 -38.01 11.24 -17.19
N TYR A 67 -37.25 12.20 -17.73
CA TYR A 67 -37.73 13.14 -18.73
C TYR A 67 -38.25 12.44 -19.99
N TYR A 68 -37.49 11.48 -20.55
CA TYR A 68 -37.90 10.75 -21.75
C TYR A 68 -39.08 9.82 -21.52
N VAL A 69 -39.17 9.17 -20.35
CA VAL A 69 -40.30 8.29 -20.00
C VAL A 69 -41.59 9.09 -19.77
N HIS A 70 -41.53 10.25 -19.11
CA HIS A 70 -42.70 11.10 -18.86
C HIS A 70 -43.17 11.88 -20.09
N ARG A 71 -42.33 11.99 -21.12
CA ARG A 71 -42.67 12.65 -22.39
C ARG A 71 -43.38 11.71 -23.39
N CYS A 72 -43.53 10.43 -23.07
CA CYS A 72 -44.33 9.47 -23.82
C CYS A 72 -45.78 9.45 -23.34
#